data_AF-A0A960SX99-F1
#
_entry.id   AF-A0A960SX99-F1
#
_cell.length_a   1.000
_cell.length_b   1.000
_cell.length_c   1.000
_cell.angle_alpha   90.00
_cell.angle_beta   90.00
_cell.angle_gamma   90.00
#
_symmetry.space_group_name_H-M   'P 1'
#
loop_
_entity.id
_entity.type
_entity.pdbx_description
1 polymer ?
#
loop_
_entity_poly.entity_id
_entity_poly.type
_entity_poly.pdbx_seq_one_letter_code
_entity_poly.pdbx_strand_id
1 'polypeptide(L)'
;PSGDCLCPTCLAREIGGRIESFIADVPHDEALRAALAEPKGRPPVEWIDYTIENGDAVFTSWYLLKQGECCGNGCRNCPYPAAQ
;
A
#
# COMPACT_ATOMS: atom_id res chain seq x y z
N PRO A 1 17.55 -18.91 -13.94
CA PRO A 1 17.30 -19.27 -12.53
C PRO A 1 15.90 -18.80 -12.11
N SER A 2 14.89 -19.61 -12.45
CA SER A 2 13.49 -19.42 -12.10
C SER A 2 13.20 -20.30 -10.87
N GLY A 3 13.50 -19.77 -9.70
CA GLY A 3 13.11 -20.36 -8.42
C GLY A 3 12.39 -19.28 -7.65
N ASP A 4 11.12 -19.52 -7.33
CA ASP A 4 10.29 -18.60 -6.57
C ASP A 4 10.97 -18.31 -5.24
N CYS A 5 11.54 -17.12 -5.14
CA CYS A 5 12.23 -16.66 -3.95
C CYS A 5 11.20 -16.49 -2.83
N LEU A 6 11.33 -17.29 -1.75
CA LEU A 6 10.48 -17.23 -0.56
C LEU A 6 11.08 -16.36 0.55
N CYS A 7 12.02 -15.47 0.21
CA CYS A 7 12.59 -14.57 1.21
C CYS A 7 11.57 -13.49 1.62
N PRO A 8 11.74 -12.85 2.79
CA PRO A 8 10.83 -11.81 3.27
C PRO A 8 10.61 -10.68 2.26
N THR A 9 11.66 -10.25 1.54
CA THR A 9 11.56 -9.20 0.51
C THR A 9 10.73 -9.64 -0.68
N CYS A 10 10.95 -10.86 -1.19
CA CYS A 10 10.21 -11.40 -2.32
C CYS A 10 8.73 -11.57 -1.95
N LEU A 11 8.44 -12.09 -0.76
CA LEU A 11 7.08 -12.20 -0.25
C LEU A 11 6.40 -10.84 -0.10
N ALA A 12 7.10 -9.83 0.45
CA ALA A 12 6.55 -8.48 0.60
C ALA A 12 6.19 -7.84 -0.75
N ARG A 13 7.00 -8.06 -1.79
CA ARG A 13 6.72 -7.60 -3.16
C ARG A 13 5.47 -8.26 -3.75
N GLU A 14 5.35 -9.59 -3.59
CA GLU A 14 4.18 -10.32 -4.07
C GLU A 14 2.90 -9.89 -3.33
N ILE A 15 2.98 -9.69 -2.02
CA ILE A 15 1.86 -9.17 -1.22
C ILE A 15 1.51 -7.75 -1.67
N GLY A 16 2.48 -6.86 -1.80
CA GLY A 16 2.28 -5.50 -2.27
C GLY A 16 1.60 -5.45 -3.64
N GLY A 17 2.07 -6.25 -4.60
CA GLY A 17 1.45 -6.34 -5.93
C GLY A 17 0.00 -6.82 -5.89
N ARG A 18 -0.32 -7.78 -5.02
CA ARG A 18 -1.70 -8.25 -4.81
C ARG A 18 -2.58 -7.18 -4.15
N ILE A 19 -2.03 -6.41 -3.20
CA ILE A 19 -2.75 -5.31 -2.57
C ILE A 19 -3.07 -4.22 -3.58
N GLU A 20 -2.11 -3.81 -4.43
CA GLU A 20 -2.37 -2.81 -5.47
C GLU A 20 -3.43 -3.30 -6.47
N SER A 21 -3.39 -4.58 -6.86
CA SER A 21 -4.44 -5.17 -7.70
C SER A 21 -5.81 -5.14 -7.01
N PHE A 22 -5.87 -5.51 -5.73
CA PHE A 22 -7.08 -5.45 -4.93
C PHE A 22 -7.65 -4.02 -4.84
N ILE A 23 -6.82 -3.01 -4.59
CA ILE A 23 -7.24 -1.60 -4.53
C ILE A 23 -7.82 -1.15 -5.88
N ALA A 24 -7.26 -1.60 -6.99
CA ALA A 24 -7.73 -1.25 -8.34
C ALA A 24 -9.06 -1.93 -8.71
N ASP A 25 -9.31 -3.14 -8.20
CA ASP A 25 -10.43 -3.98 -8.62
C ASP A 25 -11.70 -3.81 -7.76
N VAL A 26 -11.59 -3.25 -6.55
CA VAL A 26 -12.70 -3.12 -5.61
C VAL A 26 -13.15 -1.66 -5.39
N PRO A 27 -14.40 -1.43 -4.98
CA PRO A 27 -14.85 -0.11 -4.56
C PRO A 27 -13.97 0.49 -3.45
N HIS A 28 -13.79 1.81 -3.48
CA HIS A 28 -12.93 2.52 -2.53
C HIS A 28 -13.32 2.26 -1.06
N ASP A 29 -14.61 2.20 -0.75
CA ASP A 29 -15.10 1.93 0.60
C ASP A 29 -14.76 0.50 1.07
N GLU A 30 -14.73 -0.46 0.16
CA GLU A 30 -14.28 -1.82 0.46
C GLU A 30 -12.78 -1.87 0.75
N ALA A 31 -11.96 -1.22 -0.09
CA ALA A 31 -10.52 -1.11 0.13
C ALA A 31 -10.20 -0.39 1.45
N LEU A 32 -10.90 0.71 1.74
CA LEU A 32 -10.79 1.48 2.97
C LEU A 32 -11.14 0.63 4.20
N ARG A 33 -12.25 -0.11 4.16
CA ARG A 33 -12.66 -0.99 5.25
C ARG A 33 -11.62 -2.08 5.52
N ALA A 34 -11.03 -2.66 4.48
CA ALA A 34 -9.97 -3.65 4.62
C ALA A 34 -8.72 -3.05 5.27
N ALA A 35 -8.27 -1.88 4.83
CA ALA A 35 -7.10 -1.19 5.38
C ALA A 35 -7.29 -0.78 6.84
N LEU A 36 -8.48 -0.29 7.20
CA LEU A 36 -8.81 0.11 8.56
C LEU A 36 -8.93 -1.07 9.54
N ALA A 37 -9.19 -2.28 9.03
CA ALA A 37 -9.23 -3.49 9.83
C ALA A 37 -7.85 -4.03 10.24
N GLU A 38 -6.75 -3.51 9.66
CA GLU A 38 -5.40 -3.92 10.07
C GLU A 38 -5.10 -3.49 11.52
N PRO A 39 -4.43 -4.36 12.31
CA PRO A 39 -3.97 -4.00 13.65
C PRO A 39 -3.03 -2.79 13.62
N LYS A 40 -3.35 -1.78 14.42
CA LYS A 40 -2.50 -0.61 14.60
C LYS A 40 -1.24 -0.95 15.42
N GLY A 41 -0.20 -0.13 15.29
CA GLY A 41 1.05 -0.25 16.07
C GLY A 41 2.11 -1.17 15.49
N ARG A 42 1.90 -1.70 14.27
CA ARG A 42 2.95 -2.41 13.51
C ARG A 42 3.83 -1.40 12.77
N PRO A 43 5.15 -1.63 12.68
CA PRO A 43 6.02 -0.81 11.85
C PRO A 43 5.64 -0.99 10.37
N PRO A 44 5.77 0.06 9.54
CA PRO A 44 5.58 -0.04 8.10
C PRO A 44 6.53 -1.06 7.48
N VAL A 45 6.03 -1.82 6.50
CA VAL A 45 6.80 -2.84 5.78
C VAL A 45 7.16 -2.34 4.38
N GLU A 46 8.44 -2.34 4.04
CA GLU A 46 8.88 -2.01 2.67
C GLU A 46 8.23 -2.98 1.66
N TRP A 47 7.85 -2.47 0.49
CA TRP A 47 7.08 -3.12 -0.57
C TRP A 47 5.58 -3.31 -0.29
N ILE A 48 5.11 -3.05 0.94
CA ILE A 48 3.68 -3.06 1.29
C ILE A 48 3.20 -1.63 1.61
N ASP A 49 3.92 -0.96 2.50
CA ASP A 49 3.56 0.37 3.02
C ASP A 49 4.36 1.50 2.38
N TYR A 50 5.58 1.20 1.95
CA TYR A 50 6.43 2.17 1.27
C TYR A 50 7.45 1.46 0.37
N THR A 51 8.00 2.18 -0.58
CA THR A 51 9.21 1.82 -1.31
C THR A 51 10.31 2.84 -1.02
N ILE A 52 11.57 2.49 -1.30
CA ILE A 52 12.66 3.46 -1.28
C ILE A 52 12.95 3.89 -2.72
N GLU A 53 12.78 5.17 -3.01
CA GLU A 53 13.13 5.79 -4.29
C GLU A 53 14.13 6.92 -4.03
N ASN A 54 15.31 6.88 -4.66
CA ASN A 54 16.37 7.89 -4.48
C ASN A 54 16.82 8.14 -3.03
N GLY A 55 16.62 7.15 -2.15
CA GLY A 55 16.96 7.26 -0.72
C GLY A 55 15.81 7.78 0.16
N ASP A 56 14.69 8.19 -0.45
CA ASP A 56 13.50 8.66 0.24
C ASP A 56 12.42 7.56 0.29
N ALA A 57 11.66 7.53 1.39
CA ALA A 57 10.51 6.65 1.52
C ALA A 57 9.30 7.21 0.75
N VAL A 58 8.76 6.41 -0.16
CA VAL A 58 7.57 6.73 -0.95
C VAL A 58 6.44 5.83 -0.49
N PHE A 59 5.44 6.40 0.20
CA PHE A 59 4.31 5.64 0.73
C PHE A 59 3.40 5.08 -0.37
N THR A 60 2.94 3.84 -0.21
CA THR A 60 2.03 3.17 -1.14
C THR A 60 0.57 3.61 -0.94
N SER A 61 -0.29 3.22 -1.88
CA SER A 61 -1.74 3.37 -1.78
C SER A 61 -2.28 2.74 -0.50
N TRP A 62 -1.77 1.55 -0.14
CA TRP A 62 -2.16 0.85 1.08
C TRP A 62 -1.87 1.64 2.35
N TYR A 63 -0.66 2.19 2.46
CA TYR A 63 -0.29 3.00 3.63
C TYR A 63 -1.18 4.24 3.79
N LEU A 64 -1.53 4.87 2.67
CA LEU A 64 -2.41 6.04 2.67
C LEU A 64 -3.85 5.67 3.04
N LEU A 65 -4.39 4.54 2.57
CA LEU A 65 -5.70 4.04 3.04
C LEU A 65 -5.73 3.79 4.55
N LYS A 66 -4.62 3.31 5.13
CA LYS A 66 -4.53 3.05 6.58
C LYS A 66 -4.60 4.31 7.45
N GLN A 67 -4.38 5.49 6.88
CA GLN A 67 -4.62 6.78 7.55
C GLN A 67 -6.11 7.06 7.75
N GLY A 68 -6.96 6.51 6.87
CA GLY A 68 -8.41 6.56 7.00
C GLY A 68 -9.08 7.72 6.30
N GLU A 69 -8.34 8.76 5.90
CA GLU A 69 -8.87 9.93 5.20
C GLU A 69 -7.90 10.54 4.20
N CYS A 70 -8.44 11.27 3.21
CA CYS A 70 -7.65 12.06 2.27
C CYS A 70 -7.23 13.39 2.90
N CYS A 71 -5.94 13.71 2.85
CA CYS A 71 -5.41 14.98 3.37
C CYS A 71 -5.48 16.16 2.38
N GLY A 72 -5.85 15.93 1.12
CA GLY A 72 -5.98 16.98 0.10
C GLY A 72 -4.66 17.49 -0.50
N ASN A 73 -3.52 16.88 -0.19
CA ASN A 73 -2.19 17.35 -0.64
C ASN A 73 -1.77 16.85 -2.04
N GLY A 74 -2.64 16.16 -2.78
CA GLY A 74 -2.31 15.65 -4.13
C GLY A 74 -1.19 14.60 -4.13
N CYS A 75 -1.19 13.68 -3.16
CA CYS A 75 -0.15 12.64 -3.05
C CYS A 75 -0.11 11.75 -4.30
N ARG A 76 1.10 11.42 -4.78
CA ARG A 76 1.33 10.58 -5.98
C ARG A 76 0.58 9.24 -5.96
N ASN A 77 0.57 8.56 -4.81
CA ASN A 77 -0.06 7.24 -4.66
C ASN A 77 -1.42 7.34 -3.95
N CYS A 78 -2.11 8.49 -4.02
CA CYS A 78 -3.34 8.66 -3.27
C CYS A 78 -4.46 7.75 -3.81
N PRO A 79 -5.06 6.88 -2.96
CA PRO A 79 -6.12 5.97 -3.35
C PRO A 79 -7.53 6.60 -3.26
N TYR A 80 -7.61 7.86 -2.82
CA TYR A 80 -8.87 8.57 -2.62
C TYR A 80 -9.33 9.27 -3.90
N PRO A 81 -10.62 9.16 -4.28
CA PRO A 81 -11.15 9.81 -5.48
C PRO A 81 -10.96 11.33 -5.50
N ALA A 82 -10.98 11.97 -4.32
CA ALA A 82 -10.84 13.42 -4.14
C ALA A 82 -9.40 13.94 -4.30
N ALA A 83 -8.44 13.07 -4.62
CA ALA A 83 -7.03 13.43 -4.79
C ALA A 83 -6.60 13.59 -6.27
N GLN A 84 -7.56 13.67 -7.18
CA GLN A 84 -7.36 13.89 -8.62
C GLN A 84 -7.82 15.28 -9.03
#